data_AF-A0AAP8PM94-F1
#
_entry.id   AF-A0AAP8PM94-F1
#
_cell.length_a   1.000
_cell.length_b   1.000
_cell.length_c   1.000
_cell.angle_alpha   90.00
_cell.angle_beta   90.00
_cell.angle_gamma   90.00
#
_symmetry.space_group_name_H-M   'P 1'
#
loop_
_entity.id
_entity.type
_entity.pdbx_description
1 polymer ?
#
loop_
_entity_poly.entity_id
_entity_poly.type
_entity_poly.pdbx_seq_one_letter_code
_entity_poly.pdbx_strand_id
1 'polypeptide(L)'
;MYNFDNFIKDLNVEISNSNPIWDIKGLVDETGKVYSLGTDTKLIGRVFELVIAPSIKSFCDKNNLDYIIPEGQNIYPDFTIGYFENGVKKYIAIDVKTTYLQKNKKGIIKNTI
;
A
#
# COMPACT_ATOMS: atom_id res chain seq x y z
N MET A 1 6.82 -15.87 19.17
CA MET A 1 7.02 -16.22 17.75
C MET A 1 5.85 -15.61 17.01
N TYR A 2 6.06 -14.56 16.21
CA TYR A 2 4.98 -14.06 15.36
C TYR A 2 4.77 -15.11 14.27
N ASN A 3 3.65 -15.83 14.33
CA ASN A 3 3.24 -16.65 13.19
C ASN A 3 2.98 -15.70 12.02
N PHE A 4 3.63 -15.94 10.88
CA PHE A 4 3.49 -15.12 9.69
C PHE A 4 2.03 -15.02 9.21
N ASP A 5 1.24 -16.08 9.34
CA ASP A 5 -0.18 -16.06 8.98
C ASP A 5 -0.98 -15.11 9.89
N ASN A 6 -0.67 -15.10 11.18
CA ASN A 6 -1.29 -14.17 12.13
C ASN A 6 -0.87 -12.73 11.84
N PHE A 7 0.40 -12.50 11.49
CA PHE A 7 0.88 -11.19 11.07
C PHE A 7 0.11 -10.65 9.87
N ILE A 8 -0.05 -11.47 8.82
CA ILE A 8 -0.78 -11.09 7.61
C ILE A 8 -2.25 -10.79 7.95
N LYS A 9 -2.86 -11.62 8.80
CA LYS A 9 -4.23 -11.41 9.26
C LYS A 9 -4.38 -10.08 10.01
N ASP A 10 -3.49 -9.79 10.95
CA ASP A 10 -3.57 -8.58 11.78
C ASP A 10 -3.31 -7.32 10.96
N LEU A 11 -2.35 -7.37 10.02
CA LEU A 11 -2.10 -6.28 9.08
C LEU A 11 -3.32 -6.01 8.19
N ASN A 12 -3.97 -7.05 7.67
CA ASN A 12 -5.18 -6.92 6.88
C ASN A 12 -6.33 -6.29 7.69
N VAL A 13 -6.46 -6.65 8.96
CA VAL A 13 -7.45 -6.04 9.86
C VAL A 13 -7.16 -4.56 10.07
N GLU A 14 -5.90 -4.18 10.30
CA GLU A 14 -5.51 -2.77 10.47
C GLU A 14 -5.79 -1.94 9.20
N ILE A 15 -5.42 -2.46 8.02
CA ILE A 15 -5.71 -1.79 6.74
C ILE A 15 -7.23 -1.64 6.54
N SER A 16 -8.01 -2.69 6.81
CA SER A 16 -9.47 -2.64 6.67
C SER A 16 -10.11 -1.62 7.63
N ASN A 17 -9.63 -1.58 8.88
CA ASN A 17 -10.14 -0.68 9.92
C ASN A 17 -9.73 0.78 9.70
N SER A 18 -8.62 1.02 8.98
CA SER A 18 -8.16 2.37 8.68
C SER A 18 -9.10 3.15 7.76
N ASN A 19 -10.11 2.49 7.18
CA ASN A 19 -11.11 3.04 6.26
C ASN A 19 -10.49 4.06 5.27
N PRO A 20 -9.50 3.64 4.47
CA PRO A 20 -8.79 4.53 3.57
C PRO A 20 -9.78 5.22 2.62
N ILE A 21 -9.58 6.53 2.44
CA ILE A 21 -10.40 7.33 1.52
C ILE A 21 -9.98 6.95 0.08
N TRP A 22 -10.81 6.15 -0.58
CA TRP A 22 -10.55 5.69 -1.94
C TRP A 22 -10.98 6.71 -3.02
N ASP A 23 -11.77 7.72 -2.67
CA ASP A 23 -12.31 8.73 -3.59
C ASP A 23 -11.30 9.84 -3.93
N ILE A 24 -10.16 9.45 -4.47
CA ILE A 24 -9.08 10.39 -4.80
C ILE A 24 -9.34 11.04 -6.16
N LYS A 25 -9.32 12.37 -6.19
CA LYS A 25 -9.68 13.17 -7.38
C LYS A 25 -8.49 13.73 -8.15
N GLY A 26 -7.33 13.88 -7.51
CA GLY A 26 -6.19 14.55 -8.12
C GLY A 26 -5.12 15.00 -7.14
N LEU A 27 -4.08 15.62 -7.69
CA LEU A 27 -3.09 16.38 -6.92
C LEU A 27 -3.64 17.78 -6.66
N VAL A 28 -3.39 18.33 -5.48
CA VAL A 28 -3.79 19.70 -5.13
C VAL A 28 -2.55 20.57 -5.02
N ASP A 29 -2.57 21.76 -5.63
CA ASP A 29 -1.52 22.76 -5.42
C ASP A 29 -1.81 23.67 -4.23
N GLU A 30 -0.86 24.54 -3.91
CA GLU A 30 -0.95 25.50 -2.80
C GLU A 30 -2.13 26.49 -2.94
N THR A 31 -2.67 26.69 -4.15
CA THR A 31 -3.82 27.56 -4.40
C THR A 31 -5.16 26.84 -4.23
N GLY A 32 -5.13 25.53 -3.97
CA GLY A 32 -6.31 24.67 -3.89
C GLY A 32 -6.81 24.18 -5.25
N LYS A 33 -6.06 24.39 -6.33
CA LYS A 33 -6.42 23.89 -7.66
C LYS A 33 -6.11 22.39 -7.75
N VAL A 34 -7.07 21.63 -8.28
CA VAL A 34 -6.97 20.17 -8.43
C VAL A 34 -6.56 19.79 -9.85
N TYR A 35 -5.51 18.97 -9.97
CA TYR A 35 -5.02 18.37 -11.21
C TYR A 35 -5.39 16.89 -11.24
N SER A 36 -6.24 16.51 -12.19
CA SER A 36 -6.68 15.12 -12.35
C SER A 36 -5.51 14.20 -12.70
N LEU A 37 -5.56 12.97 -12.19
CA LEU A 37 -4.58 11.91 -12.48
C LEU A 37 -4.78 11.29 -13.87
N GLY A 38 -5.93 11.54 -14.50
CA GLY A 38 -6.29 10.91 -15.77
C GLY A 38 -6.39 9.39 -15.66
N THR A 39 -5.94 8.67 -16.69
CA THR A 39 -5.93 7.20 -16.75
C THR A 39 -4.52 6.62 -16.64
N ASP A 40 -3.55 7.40 -16.16
CA ASP A 40 -2.17 6.93 -16.03
C ASP A 40 -2.06 5.88 -14.93
N THR A 41 -1.71 4.66 -15.32
CA THR A 41 -1.69 3.51 -14.42
C THR A 41 -0.60 3.60 -13.36
N LYS A 42 0.53 4.26 -13.65
CA LYS A 42 1.64 4.44 -12.72
C LYS A 42 1.32 5.48 -11.66
N LEU A 43 0.70 6.60 -12.07
CA LEU A 43 0.26 7.63 -11.12
C LEU A 43 -0.78 7.07 -10.15
N ILE A 44 -1.75 6.32 -10.67
CA ILE A 44 -2.79 5.70 -9.84
C ILE A 44 -2.20 4.61 -8.92
N GLY A 45 -1.25 3.81 -9.40
CA GLY A 45 -0.53 2.85 -8.55
C GLY A 45 0.16 3.52 -7.36
N ARG A 46 0.89 4.61 -7.64
CA ARG A 46 1.55 5.41 -6.60
C ARG A 46 0.58 6.01 -5.59
N VAL A 47 -0.62 6.38 -6.03
CA VAL A 47 -1.67 6.87 -5.12
C VAL A 47 -2.09 5.79 -4.13
N PHE A 48 -2.27 4.55 -4.57
CA PHE A 48 -2.61 3.44 -3.66
C PHE A 48 -1.49 3.16 -2.64
N GLU A 49 -0.22 3.23 -3.05
CA GLU A 49 0.93 3.16 -2.13
C GLU A 49 0.87 4.25 -1.05
N LEU A 50 0.59 5.50 -1.44
CA LEU A 50 0.50 6.62 -0.50
C LEU A 50 -0.69 6.48 0.47
N VAL A 51 -1.81 5.95 -0.01
CA VAL A 51 -3.02 5.75 0.79
C VAL A 51 -2.83 4.67 1.85
N ILE A 52 -2.10 3.60 1.53
CA ILE A 52 -1.91 2.47 2.45
C ILE A 52 -0.77 2.69 3.45
N ALA A 53 0.20 3.56 3.13
CA ALA A 53 1.37 3.82 3.97
C ALA A 53 1.03 4.20 5.43
N PRO A 54 0.05 5.09 5.73
CA PRO A 54 -0.32 5.41 7.10
C PRO A 54 -0.82 4.20 7.89
N SER A 55 -1.57 3.30 7.26
CA SER A 55 -2.10 2.09 7.90
C SER A 55 -0.98 1.10 8.23
N ILE A 56 -0.02 0.93 7.31
CA ILE A 56 1.18 0.11 7.55
C ILE A 56 2.02 0.70 8.67
N LYS A 57 2.21 2.02 8.69
CA LYS A 57 2.95 2.69 9.77
C LYS A 57 2.25 2.52 11.11
N SER A 58 0.93 2.73 11.18
CA SER A 58 0.11 2.53 12.38
C SER A 58 0.24 1.09 12.90
N PHE A 59 0.20 0.10 12.01
CA PHE A 59 0.42 -1.30 12.35
C PHE A 59 1.81 -1.51 13.00
N CYS A 60 2.86 -0.92 12.43
CA CYS A 60 4.22 -1.04 12.97
C CYS A 60 4.34 -0.40 14.35
N ASP A 61 3.83 0.84 14.49
CA ASP A 61 3.87 1.59 15.75
C ASP A 61 3.16 0.83 16.88
N LYS A 62 1.98 0.24 16.60
CA LYS A 62 1.19 -0.53 17.58
C LYS A 62 1.86 -1.82 18.05
N ASN A 63 2.69 -2.42 17.20
CA ASN A 63 3.31 -3.73 17.44
C ASN A 63 4.81 -3.61 17.75
N ASN A 64 5.34 -2.40 17.97
CA ASN A 64 6.76 -2.12 18.19
C ASN A 64 7.65 -2.73 17.08
N LEU A 65 7.25 -2.54 15.83
CA LEU A 65 7.99 -2.98 14.64
C LEU A 65 8.66 -1.77 13.99
N ASP A 66 9.77 -2.00 13.30
CA ASP A 66 10.41 -0.95 12.51
C ASP A 66 9.65 -0.76 11.20
N TYR A 67 9.35 0.50 10.86
CA TYR A 67 8.81 0.89 9.57
C TYR A 67 9.91 1.58 8.75
N ILE A 68 10.31 0.97 7.64
CA ILE A 68 11.44 1.40 6.81
C ILE A 68 10.95 1.66 5.37
N ILE A 69 11.25 2.84 4.84
CA ILE A 69 10.96 3.25 3.45
C ILE A 69 12.29 3.34 2.68
N PRO A 70 12.35 2.97 1.39
CA PRO A 70 13.55 3.16 0.58
C PRO A 70 14.02 4.63 0.52
N GLU A 71 15.33 4.83 0.59
CA GLU A 71 15.96 6.17 0.52
C GLU A 71 16.05 6.73 -0.91
N GLY A 72 15.84 5.89 -1.92
CA GLY A 72 16.04 6.24 -3.33
C GLY A 72 14.92 5.73 -4.24
N GLN A 73 14.94 6.19 -5.49
CA GLN A 73 13.99 5.77 -6.52
C GLN A 73 14.34 4.39 -7.07
N ASN A 74 13.31 3.63 -7.51
CA ASN A 74 13.44 2.31 -8.14
C ASN A 74 14.07 1.22 -7.26
N ILE A 75 13.89 1.32 -5.95
CA ILE A 75 14.37 0.33 -4.98
C ILE A 75 13.16 -0.46 -4.48
N TYR A 76 13.21 -1.78 -4.65
CA TYR A 76 12.26 -2.69 -3.99
C TYR A 76 12.67 -2.90 -2.53
N PRO A 77 11.71 -3.08 -1.60
CA PRO A 77 10.25 -2.99 -1.74
C PRO A 77 9.69 -1.60 -1.44
N ASP A 78 8.38 -1.38 -1.63
CA ASP A 78 7.73 -0.12 -1.25
C ASP A 78 7.85 0.16 0.26
N PHE A 79 7.70 -0.89 1.08
CA PHE A 79 7.88 -0.83 2.54
C PHE A 79 8.63 -2.05 3.06
N THR A 80 9.48 -1.84 4.05
CA THR A 80 10.11 -2.91 4.82
C THR A 80 9.69 -2.82 6.27
N ILE A 81 9.25 -3.95 6.84
CA ILE A 81 8.95 -4.08 8.27
C ILE A 81 10.04 -4.89 8.94
N GLY A 82 10.75 -4.29 9.89
CA GLY A 82 11.80 -4.93 10.67
C GLY A 82 11.29 -5.43 12.02
N TYR A 83 11.67 -6.65 12.42
CA TYR A 83 11.32 -7.22 13.72
C TYR A 83 12.45 -8.11 14.26
N PHE A 84 12.40 -8.45 15.54
CA PHE A 84 13.35 -9.38 16.14
C PHE A 84 12.67 -10.71 16.47
N GLU A 85 13.33 -11.80 16.12
CA GLU A 85 12.94 -13.15 16.52
C GLU A 85 14.15 -13.89 17.08
N ASN A 86 14.06 -14.33 18.34
CA ASN A 86 15.15 -15.01 19.06
C ASN A 86 16.49 -14.23 19.01
N GLY A 87 16.43 -12.90 19.14
CA GLY A 87 17.61 -12.02 19.08
C GLY A 87 18.15 -11.74 17.67
N VAL A 88 17.55 -12.33 16.63
CA VAL A 88 17.95 -12.12 15.23
C VAL A 88 17.01 -11.12 14.57
N LYS A 89 17.57 -10.12 13.88
CA LYS A 89 16.79 -9.17 13.09
C LYS A 89 16.25 -9.85 11.82
N LYS A 90 14.97 -9.70 11.57
CA LYS A 90 14.26 -10.20 10.40
C LYS A 90 13.48 -9.07 9.73
N TYR A 91 13.17 -9.27 8.44
CA TYR A 91 12.51 -8.29 7.60
C TYR A 91 11.35 -8.92 6.83
N ILE A 92 10.29 -8.15 6.68
CA ILE A 92 9.17 -8.43 5.77
C ILE A 92 9.16 -7.33 4.72
N ALA A 93 9.25 -7.73 3.46
CA ALA A 93 9.08 -6.83 2.33
C ALA A 93 7.59 -6.76 1.95
N ILE A 94 7.06 -5.55 1.83
CA ILE A 94 5.70 -5.27 1.39
C ILE A 94 5.77 -4.41 0.15
N ASP A 95 5.09 -4.87 -0.90
CA ASP A 95 5.04 -4.22 -2.19
C ASP A 95 3.58 -4.20 -2.67
N VAL A 96 3.14 -3.01 -3.09
CA VAL A 96 1.75 -2.72 -3.44
C VAL A 96 1.60 -2.86 -4.94
N LYS A 97 0.80 -3.84 -5.35
CA LYS A 97 0.50 -4.08 -6.77
C LYS A 97 -0.92 -3.64 -7.11
N THR A 98 -1.03 -2.91 -8.21
CA THR A 98 -2.30 -2.35 -8.69
C THR A 98 -2.49 -2.70 -10.16
N THR A 99 -3.73 -3.05 -10.53
CA THR A 99 -4.12 -3.35 -11.91
C THR A 99 -5.55 -2.90 -12.17
N TYR A 100 -5.96 -2.89 -13.44
CA TYR A 100 -7.29 -2.47 -13.87
C TYR A 100 -8.10 -3.65 -14.37
N LEU A 101 -9.38 -3.64 -14.04
CA LEU A 101 -10.36 -4.53 -14.65
C LEU A 101 -10.90 -3.88 -15.92
N GLN A 102 -10.66 -4.52 -17.07
CA GLN A 102 -11.37 -4.14 -18.29
C GLN A 102 -12.70 -4.89 -18.36
N LYS A 103 -13.80 -4.14 -18.45
CA LYS A 103 -15.14 -4.72 -18.67
C LYS A 103 -15.57 -4.49 -20.11
N ASN A 104 -16.24 -5.46 -20.71
CA ASN A 104 -16.91 -5.25 -21.99
C ASN A 104 -18.18 -4.41 -21.82
N LYS A 105 -18.84 -4.02 -22.92
CA LYS A 105 -20.08 -3.21 -22.91
C LYS A 105 -21.23 -3.85 -22.10
N LYS A 106 -21.17 -5.15 -21.81
CA LYS A 106 -22.15 -5.90 -21.00
C LYS A 106 -21.73 -6.04 -19.53
N GLY A 107 -20.65 -5.37 -19.11
CA GLY A 107 -20.13 -5.43 -17.74
C GLY A 107 -19.33 -6.69 -17.41
N ILE A 108 -19.11 -7.59 -18.36
CA ILE A 108 -18.36 -8.83 -18.17
C ILE A 108 -16.86 -8.51 -18.19
N ILE A 109 -16.12 -8.99 -17.19
CA ILE A 109 -14.67 -8.86 -17.10
C ILE A 109 -14.07 -9.54 -18.34
N LYS A 110 -13.27 -8.78 -19.11
CA LYS A 110 -12.45 -9.37 -20.17
C LYS A 110 -11.32 -10.13 -19.48
N ASN A 111 -11.38 -11.45 -19.49
CA ASN A 111 -10.22 -12.26 -19.16
C ASN A 111 -9.15 -11.97 -20.22
N THR A 112 -8.14 -11.19 -19.83
CA THR A 112 -6.94 -11.01 -20.64
C THR A 112 -5.89 -11.88 -19.96
N ILE A 113 -5.34 -12.82 -20.73
CA ILE A 113 -4.34 -13.81 -20.33
C ILE A 113 -3.05 -13.09 -19.93
#